data_AF-A0A4U0VSV2-F1
#
_entry.id   AF-A0A4U0VSV2-F1
#
_cell.length_a   1.000
_cell.length_b   1.000
_cell.length_c   1.000
_cell.angle_alpha   90.00
_cell.angle_beta   90.00
_cell.angle_gamma   90.00
#
_symmetry.space_group_name_H-M   'P 1'
#
loop_
_entity.id
_entity.type
_entity.pdbx_description
1 polymer ?
#
loop_
_entity_poly.entity_id
_entity_poly.type
_entity_poly.pdbx_seq_one_letter_code
_entity_poly.pdbx_strand_id
1 'polypeptide(L)'
;MATADSSFQLMTALVYRADSPADPFPLLARHFTRLRRAHAALAEERPDCWCASRSMPNDDAMLAALQEAVARVQGEGMKGDLRIRLTVKGDGQPKVEAFPLAPMPSYPVRLVLDDRPTSYSDPFLRCKTTQRRVYDDARARHGATLHPSEDLAGPPFDTVLFNPALEITETTISNIAFRFDSAKEKPFTTPKADCGLLEGVMRAELLERGELVEEVVTLAEVKEAAEVSNLLLKDPLAYIAD
;
A
#
# COMPACT_ATOMS: atom_id res chain seq x y z
N MET A 1 -3.75 -28.73 21.51
CA MET A 1 -3.17 -27.97 20.39
C MET A 1 -3.42 -26.51 20.67
N ALA A 2 -2.38 -25.67 20.70
CA ALA A 2 -2.57 -24.23 20.76
C ALA A 2 -3.37 -23.81 19.52
N THR A 3 -4.39 -22.96 19.71
CA THR A 3 -5.12 -22.37 18.58
C THR A 3 -4.17 -21.46 17.82
N ALA A 4 -4.07 -21.66 16.50
CA ALA A 4 -3.25 -20.82 15.65
C ALA A 4 -3.63 -19.34 15.79
N ASP A 5 -2.64 -18.44 15.77
CA ASP A 5 -2.87 -17.00 15.81
C ASP A 5 -3.70 -16.57 14.60
N SER A 6 -4.92 -16.13 14.87
CA SER A 6 -5.90 -15.63 13.90
C SER A 6 -6.23 -14.15 14.11
N SER A 7 -5.36 -13.41 14.79
CA SER A 7 -5.56 -11.99 15.15
C SER A 7 -5.45 -11.03 13.96
N PHE A 8 -4.82 -11.45 12.86
CA PHE A 8 -4.62 -10.66 11.66
C PHE A 8 -5.30 -11.28 10.43
N GLN A 9 -5.47 -10.45 9.41
CA GLN A 9 -5.95 -10.84 8.10
C GLN A 9 -4.92 -10.41 7.05
N LEU A 10 -4.75 -11.20 6.00
CA LEU A 10 -4.08 -10.74 4.79
C LEU A 10 -5.04 -9.80 4.06
N MET A 11 -4.52 -8.76 3.42
CA MET A 11 -5.37 -7.83 2.69
C MET A 11 -4.75 -7.28 1.43
N THR A 12 -5.60 -6.84 0.53
CA THR A 12 -5.24 -6.00 -0.60
C THR A 12 -6.34 -4.96 -0.81
N ALA A 13 -5.92 -3.74 -1.15
CA ALA A 13 -6.81 -2.78 -1.76
C ALA A 13 -6.68 -2.92 -3.28
N LEU A 14 -7.75 -2.70 -4.01
CA LEU A 14 -7.75 -2.63 -5.47
C LEU A 14 -8.89 -1.71 -5.91
N VAL A 15 -8.93 -1.39 -7.20
CA VAL A 15 -9.97 -0.55 -7.80
C VAL A 15 -10.88 -1.42 -8.66
N TYR A 16 -12.18 -1.16 -8.60
CA TYR A 16 -13.12 -1.59 -9.63
C TYR A 16 -13.38 -0.42 -10.60
N ARG A 17 -13.27 -0.70 -11.90
CA ARG A 17 -13.51 0.25 -12.98
C ARG A 17 -14.82 -0.05 -13.67
N ALA A 18 -15.81 0.83 -13.51
CA ALA A 18 -17.14 0.63 -14.07
C ALA A 18 -17.16 0.78 -15.61
N ASP A 19 -16.21 1.53 -16.16
CA ASP A 19 -16.07 1.81 -17.60
C ASP A 19 -15.19 0.80 -18.35
N SER A 20 -14.58 -0.16 -17.64
CA SER A 20 -13.60 -1.09 -18.19
C SER A 20 -14.05 -2.55 -18.00
N PRO A 21 -15.15 -2.99 -18.66
CA PRO A 21 -15.74 -4.31 -18.40
C PRO A 21 -14.85 -5.50 -18.79
N ALA A 22 -13.86 -5.29 -19.66
CA ALA A 22 -12.89 -6.32 -20.04
C ALA A 22 -11.81 -6.56 -18.98
N ASP A 23 -11.52 -5.54 -18.16
CA ASP A 23 -10.60 -5.62 -17.03
C ASP A 23 -11.15 -4.78 -15.86
N PRO A 24 -12.25 -5.23 -15.22
CA PRO A 24 -12.93 -4.45 -14.21
C PRO A 24 -12.10 -4.33 -12.93
N PHE A 25 -11.07 -5.16 -12.74
CA PHE A 25 -10.17 -5.16 -11.59
C PHE A 25 -8.72 -5.08 -12.09
N PRO A 26 -8.20 -3.88 -12.40
CA PRO A 26 -6.85 -3.73 -12.91
C PRO A 26 -5.81 -4.40 -12.00
N LEU A 27 -4.81 -5.04 -12.61
CA LEU A 27 -3.70 -5.72 -11.92
C LEU A 27 -4.12 -6.87 -10.98
N LEU A 28 -5.33 -7.44 -11.14
CA LEU A 28 -5.86 -8.47 -10.24
C LEU A 28 -4.91 -9.64 -10.00
N ALA A 29 -4.26 -10.14 -11.07
CA ALA A 29 -3.31 -11.25 -10.97
C ALA A 29 -2.12 -10.92 -10.05
N ARG A 30 -1.64 -9.66 -10.06
CA ARG A 30 -0.57 -9.20 -9.16
C ARG A 30 -1.06 -9.14 -7.72
N HIS A 31 -2.27 -8.61 -7.49
CA HIS A 31 -2.88 -8.58 -6.16
C HIS A 31 -3.04 -9.98 -5.56
N PHE A 32 -3.55 -10.94 -6.32
CA PHE A 32 -3.69 -12.32 -5.86
C PHE A 32 -2.33 -13.00 -5.64
N THR A 33 -1.36 -12.77 -6.54
CA THR A 33 0.01 -13.27 -6.36
C THR A 33 0.64 -12.78 -5.07
N ARG A 34 0.48 -11.49 -4.76
CA ARG A 34 0.97 -10.91 -3.51
C ARG A 34 0.31 -11.53 -2.29
N LEU A 35 -1.01 -11.73 -2.29
CA LEU A 35 -1.71 -12.39 -1.18
C LEU A 35 -1.18 -13.80 -0.94
N ARG A 36 -0.97 -14.59 -2.00
CA ARG A 36 -0.42 -15.95 -1.89
C ARG A 36 1.02 -15.97 -1.40
N ARG A 37 1.86 -15.04 -1.87
CA ARG A 37 3.24 -14.89 -1.40
C ARG A 37 3.28 -14.52 0.09
N ALA A 38 2.45 -13.57 0.51
CA ALA A 38 2.35 -13.18 1.92
C ALA A 38 1.89 -14.34 2.82
N HIS A 39 0.90 -15.12 2.35
CA HIS A 39 0.45 -16.32 3.05
C HIS A 39 1.59 -17.34 3.21
N ALA A 40 2.30 -17.66 2.13
CA ALA A 40 3.40 -18.62 2.17
C ALA A 40 4.55 -18.16 3.07
N ALA A 41 4.96 -16.88 2.97
CA ALA A 41 6.02 -16.31 3.80
C ALA A 41 5.66 -16.33 5.29
N LEU A 42 4.43 -15.94 5.66
CA LEU A 42 3.99 -16.00 7.05
C LEU A 42 3.82 -17.43 7.55
N ALA A 43 3.42 -18.39 6.70
CA ALA A 43 3.36 -19.80 7.09
C ALA A 43 4.75 -20.36 7.45
N GLU A 44 5.80 -19.92 6.73
CA GLU A 44 7.19 -20.32 6.97
C GLU A 44 7.78 -19.64 8.21
N GLU A 45 7.66 -18.32 8.31
CA GLU A 45 8.29 -17.53 9.37
C GLU A 45 7.51 -17.55 10.70
N ARG A 46 6.20 -17.83 10.64
CA ARG A 46 5.27 -17.85 11.78
C ARG A 46 4.44 -19.14 11.77
N PRO A 47 5.04 -20.29 12.14
CA PRO A 47 4.35 -21.58 12.13
C PRO A 47 3.19 -21.67 13.15
N ASP A 48 3.11 -20.71 14.07
CA ASP A 48 2.03 -20.54 15.04
C ASP A 48 0.80 -19.82 14.48
N CYS A 49 0.86 -19.24 13.28
CA CYS A 49 -0.25 -18.47 12.70
C CYS A 49 -1.18 -19.29 11.80
N TRP A 50 -2.34 -18.71 11.47
CA TRP A 50 -3.33 -19.37 10.62
C TRP A 50 -2.80 -19.71 9.22
N CYS A 51 -1.83 -18.96 8.69
CA CYS A 51 -1.27 -19.24 7.36
C CYS A 51 -0.59 -20.63 7.31
N ALA A 52 -0.03 -21.11 8.43
CA ALA A 52 0.58 -22.44 8.52
C ALA A 52 -0.43 -23.59 8.64
N SER A 53 -1.70 -23.31 8.96
CA SER A 53 -2.72 -24.33 9.25
C SER A 53 -3.96 -24.27 8.36
N ARG A 54 -4.11 -23.20 7.55
CA ARG A 54 -5.24 -23.00 6.65
C ARG A 54 -4.74 -22.64 5.26
N SER A 55 -5.36 -23.25 4.26
CA SER A 55 -5.10 -22.93 2.86
C SER A 55 -5.69 -21.57 2.48
N MET A 56 -5.03 -20.89 1.54
CA MET A 56 -5.61 -19.73 0.87
C MET A 56 -6.80 -20.13 0.00
N PRO A 57 -7.81 -19.24 -0.14
CA PRO A 57 -8.79 -19.38 -1.21
C PRO A 57 -8.08 -19.31 -2.57
N ASN A 58 -8.60 -20.05 -3.55
CA ASN A 58 -8.10 -19.97 -4.92
C ASN A 58 -8.57 -18.68 -5.61
N ASP A 59 -7.98 -18.39 -6.76
CA ASP A 59 -8.23 -17.14 -7.50
C ASP A 59 -9.69 -17.03 -7.94
N ASP A 60 -10.34 -18.14 -8.30
CA ASP A 60 -11.76 -18.17 -8.65
C ASP A 60 -12.67 -17.79 -7.47
N ALA A 61 -12.40 -18.31 -6.27
CA ALA A 61 -13.17 -17.99 -5.07
C ALA A 61 -12.99 -16.52 -4.66
N MET A 62 -11.77 -15.98 -4.78
CA MET A 62 -11.51 -14.57 -4.53
C MET A 62 -12.19 -13.67 -5.57
N LEU A 63 -12.14 -14.04 -6.86
CA LEU A 63 -12.81 -13.30 -7.93
C LEU A 63 -14.33 -13.32 -7.77
N ALA A 64 -14.92 -14.46 -7.43
CA ALA A 64 -16.35 -14.57 -7.15
C ALA A 64 -16.77 -13.65 -5.99
N ALA A 65 -15.99 -13.62 -4.90
CA ALA A 65 -16.25 -12.74 -3.77
C ALA A 65 -16.15 -11.24 -4.15
N LEU A 66 -15.22 -10.87 -5.04
CA LEU A 66 -15.12 -9.50 -5.57
C LEU A 66 -16.36 -9.13 -6.40
N GLN A 67 -16.76 -10.00 -7.32
CA GLN A 67 -17.92 -9.80 -8.19
C GLN A 67 -19.23 -9.70 -7.39
N GLU A 68 -19.42 -10.58 -6.40
CA GLU A 68 -20.59 -10.55 -5.50
C GLU A 68 -20.66 -9.23 -4.73
N ALA A 69 -19.54 -8.77 -4.18
CA ALA A 69 -19.52 -7.52 -3.43
C ALA A 69 -19.83 -6.30 -4.32
N VAL A 70 -19.31 -6.26 -5.55
CA VAL A 70 -19.62 -5.21 -6.54
C VAL A 70 -21.10 -5.25 -6.90
N ALA A 71 -21.63 -6.42 -7.27
CA ALA A 71 -23.04 -6.58 -7.65
C ALA A 71 -23.97 -6.16 -6.51
N ARG A 72 -23.63 -6.51 -5.27
CA ARG A 72 -24.37 -6.11 -4.08
C ARG A 72 -24.44 -4.59 -3.92
N VAL A 73 -23.30 -3.89 -3.91
CA VAL A 73 -23.32 -2.42 -3.73
C VAL A 73 -23.95 -1.69 -4.92
N GLN A 74 -23.85 -2.25 -6.13
CA GLN A 74 -24.55 -1.72 -7.31
C GLN A 74 -26.07 -1.90 -7.19
N GLY A 75 -26.53 -3.04 -6.67
CA GLY A 75 -27.94 -3.28 -6.36
C GLY A 75 -28.48 -2.34 -5.26
N GLU A 76 -27.61 -1.91 -4.35
CA GLU A 76 -27.88 -0.88 -3.33
C GLU A 76 -27.84 0.56 -3.90
N GLY A 77 -27.54 0.72 -5.20
CA GLY A 77 -27.56 2.01 -5.91
C GLY A 77 -26.22 2.72 -6.01
N MET A 78 -25.12 2.12 -5.55
CA MET A 78 -23.77 2.67 -5.74
C MET A 78 -23.37 2.61 -7.23
N LYS A 79 -22.79 3.70 -7.74
CA LYS A 79 -22.41 3.85 -9.15
C LYS A 79 -20.97 4.30 -9.29
N GLY A 80 -20.39 4.04 -10.46
CA GLY A 80 -19.03 4.47 -10.81
C GLY A 80 -17.96 3.55 -10.23
N ASP A 81 -16.73 4.07 -10.23
CA ASP A 81 -15.56 3.34 -9.76
C ASP A 81 -15.59 3.14 -8.24
N LEU A 82 -15.07 1.99 -7.81
CA LEU A 82 -15.07 1.60 -6.40
C LEU A 82 -13.65 1.35 -5.92
N ARG A 83 -13.37 1.80 -4.70
CA ARG A 83 -12.25 1.27 -3.92
C ARG A 83 -12.72 -0.02 -3.25
N ILE A 84 -12.02 -1.10 -3.51
CA ILE A 84 -12.32 -2.41 -2.93
C ILE A 84 -11.22 -2.81 -1.96
N ARG A 85 -11.63 -3.33 -0.80
CA ARG A 85 -10.76 -4.00 0.16
C ARG A 85 -11.12 -5.48 0.18
N LEU A 86 -10.22 -6.32 -0.31
CA LEU A 86 -10.27 -7.77 -0.14
C LEU A 86 -9.40 -8.16 1.06
N THR A 87 -9.98 -8.92 1.98
CA THR A 87 -9.30 -9.51 3.14
C THR A 87 -9.44 -11.01 3.10
N VAL A 88 -8.41 -11.75 3.50
CA VAL A 88 -8.50 -13.18 3.81
C VAL A 88 -8.38 -13.32 5.32
N LYS A 89 -9.47 -13.78 5.94
CA LYS A 89 -9.58 -13.92 7.39
C LYS A 89 -8.80 -15.15 7.87
N GLY A 90 -8.60 -15.25 9.19
CA GLY A 90 -7.92 -16.40 9.79
C GLY A 90 -8.61 -17.76 9.63
N ASP A 91 -9.85 -17.79 9.13
CA ASP A 91 -10.57 -19.01 8.73
C ASP A 91 -10.31 -19.41 7.25
N GLY A 92 -9.51 -18.64 6.53
CA GLY A 92 -9.24 -18.81 5.10
C GLY A 92 -10.32 -18.27 4.17
N GLN A 93 -11.38 -17.63 4.69
CA GLN A 93 -12.46 -17.10 3.88
C GLN A 93 -12.17 -15.68 3.40
N PRO A 94 -12.43 -15.37 2.12
CA PRO A 94 -12.37 -14.01 1.61
C PRO A 94 -13.52 -13.18 2.20
N LYS A 95 -13.25 -11.93 2.53
CA LYS A 95 -14.24 -10.90 2.83
C LYS A 95 -13.92 -9.67 1.99
N VAL A 96 -14.93 -9.16 1.29
CA VAL A 96 -14.80 -8.01 0.40
C VAL A 96 -15.68 -6.86 0.87
N GLU A 97 -15.09 -5.68 0.92
CA GLU A 97 -15.78 -4.43 1.20
C GLU A 97 -15.53 -3.46 0.05
N ALA A 98 -16.58 -2.78 -0.41
CA ALA A 98 -16.52 -1.83 -1.51
C ALA A 98 -17.00 -0.45 -1.04
N PHE A 99 -16.27 0.58 -1.46
CA PHE A 99 -16.49 1.97 -1.11
C PHE A 99 -16.44 2.81 -2.39
N PRO A 100 -17.13 3.97 -2.44
CA PRO A 100 -16.94 4.92 -3.53
C PRO A 100 -15.45 5.27 -3.69
N LEU A 101 -14.94 5.25 -4.92
CA LEU A 101 -13.58 5.72 -5.19
C LEU A 101 -13.55 7.25 -5.14
N ALA A 102 -12.88 7.81 -4.13
CA ALA A 102 -12.60 9.23 -4.11
C ALA A 102 -11.54 9.57 -5.17
N PRO A 103 -11.69 10.67 -5.94
CA PRO A 103 -10.67 11.09 -6.88
C PRO A 103 -9.39 11.48 -6.14
N MET A 104 -8.25 11.25 -6.79
CA MET A 104 -6.98 11.77 -6.27
C MET A 104 -7.02 13.31 -6.25
N PRO A 105 -6.47 13.95 -5.21
CA PRO A 105 -6.31 15.39 -5.18
C PRO A 105 -5.61 15.93 -6.43
N SER A 106 -6.13 17.02 -7.00
CA SER A 106 -5.48 17.77 -8.08
C SER A 106 -4.40 18.74 -7.57
N TYR A 107 -4.23 18.79 -6.25
CA TYR A 107 -3.31 19.65 -5.53
C TYR A 107 -2.28 18.81 -4.78
N PRO A 108 -1.14 19.41 -4.40
CA PRO A 108 -0.12 18.66 -3.69
C PRO A 108 -0.54 18.32 -2.27
N VAL A 109 -0.29 17.09 -1.85
CA VAL A 109 -0.54 16.66 -0.47
C VAL A 109 0.73 16.80 0.38
N ARG A 110 0.54 17.22 1.63
CA ARG A 110 1.64 17.37 2.60
C ARG A 110 1.99 16.01 3.21
N LEU A 111 3.26 15.62 3.11
CA LEU A 111 3.79 14.50 3.87
C LEU A 111 4.62 14.99 5.04
N VAL A 112 4.76 14.13 6.06
CA VAL A 112 5.66 14.36 7.19
C VAL A 112 6.66 13.22 7.27
N LEU A 113 7.92 13.54 7.50
CA LEU A 113 8.95 12.54 7.73
C LEU A 113 8.89 12.07 9.18
N ASP A 114 8.92 10.76 9.40
CA ASP A 114 8.96 10.23 10.76
C ASP A 114 10.24 10.68 11.50
N ASP A 115 10.22 10.69 12.83
CA ASP A 115 11.37 11.03 13.66
C ASP A 115 12.06 9.79 14.25
N ARG A 116 11.55 8.60 13.93
CA ARG A 116 12.04 7.30 14.41
C ARG A 116 12.22 6.32 13.26
N PRO A 117 13.32 5.53 13.24
CA PRO A 117 13.50 4.50 12.25
C PRO A 117 12.52 3.34 12.48
N THR A 118 12.04 2.76 11.39
CA THR A 118 11.23 1.54 11.38
C THR A 118 12.13 0.32 11.22
N SER A 119 12.03 -0.63 12.15
CA SER A 119 12.68 -1.94 12.02
C SER A 119 11.78 -2.90 11.26
N TYR A 120 12.23 -3.37 10.10
CA TYR A 120 11.51 -4.34 9.26
C TYR A 120 11.81 -5.80 9.63
N SER A 121 12.22 -6.03 10.88
CA SER A 121 12.47 -7.37 11.43
C SER A 121 11.17 -8.18 11.63
N ASP A 122 10.05 -7.51 11.88
CA ASP A 122 8.73 -8.14 11.96
C ASP A 122 8.25 -8.56 10.54
N PRO A 123 7.97 -9.85 10.30
CA PRO A 123 7.48 -10.34 9.01
C PRO A 123 6.18 -9.66 8.55
N PHE A 124 5.36 -9.16 9.47
CA PHE A 124 4.13 -8.45 9.12
C PHE A 124 4.36 -7.13 8.38
N LEU A 125 5.56 -6.55 8.44
CA LEU A 125 5.90 -5.34 7.68
C LEU A 125 6.27 -5.63 6.22
N ARG A 126 6.59 -6.88 5.89
CA ARG A 126 6.85 -7.32 4.50
C ARG A 126 5.58 -7.81 3.80
N CYS A 127 4.49 -7.95 4.55
CA CYS A 127 3.21 -8.48 4.07
C CYS A 127 2.09 -7.47 4.30
N LYS A 128 1.20 -7.27 3.32
CA LYS A 128 0.05 -6.38 3.52
C LYS A 128 -0.99 -7.06 4.40
N THR A 129 -0.97 -6.75 5.70
CA THR A 129 -1.88 -7.35 6.70
C THR A 129 -2.61 -6.28 7.50
N THR A 130 -3.65 -6.69 8.24
CA THR A 130 -4.32 -5.80 9.21
C THR A 130 -3.48 -5.51 10.45
N GLN A 131 -2.32 -6.15 10.62
CA GLN A 131 -1.38 -5.87 11.71
C GLN A 131 -0.58 -4.61 11.38
N ARG A 132 -1.17 -3.44 11.70
CA ARG A 132 -0.70 -2.15 11.21
C ARG A 132 -0.13 -1.22 12.28
N ARG A 133 0.08 -1.72 13.50
CA ARG A 133 0.48 -0.90 14.64
C ARG A 133 1.68 0.01 14.37
N VAL A 134 2.73 -0.48 13.72
CA VAL A 134 3.92 0.31 13.38
C VAL A 134 3.57 1.53 12.51
N TYR A 135 2.75 1.30 11.47
CA TYR A 135 2.26 2.33 10.56
C TYR A 135 1.30 3.31 11.26
N ASP A 136 0.42 2.80 12.11
CA ASP A 136 -0.58 3.59 12.83
C ASP A 136 0.08 4.47 13.91
N ASP A 137 1.06 3.92 14.65
CA ASP A 137 1.87 4.65 15.62
C ASP A 137 2.70 5.76 14.95
N ALA A 138 3.23 5.51 13.75
CA ALA A 138 3.94 6.51 12.95
C ALA A 138 3.03 7.68 12.56
N ARG A 139 1.83 7.41 12.02
CA ARG A 139 0.87 8.47 11.72
C ARG A 139 0.47 9.25 12.96
N ALA A 140 0.19 8.56 14.07
CA ALA A 140 -0.26 9.19 15.31
C ALA A 140 0.78 10.14 15.90
N ARG A 141 2.08 9.80 15.83
CA ARG A 141 3.18 10.68 16.28
C ARG A 141 3.14 12.06 15.61
N HIS A 142 2.77 12.10 14.33
CA HIS A 142 2.82 13.31 13.51
C HIS A 142 1.45 13.91 13.21
N GLY A 143 0.38 13.35 13.78
CA GLY A 143 -1.00 13.79 13.53
C GLY A 143 -1.44 13.62 12.07
N ALA A 144 -0.89 12.64 11.35
CA ALA A 144 -1.26 12.40 9.96
C ALA A 144 -2.65 11.78 9.86
N THR A 145 -3.51 12.32 8.98
CA THR A 145 -4.95 12.04 9.01
C THR A 145 -5.45 11.09 7.93
N LEU A 146 -4.66 10.82 6.89
CA LEU A 146 -5.11 10.16 5.65
C LEU A 146 -6.29 10.87 4.98
N HIS A 147 -6.51 12.14 5.31
CA HIS A 147 -7.47 13.02 4.66
C HIS A 147 -6.69 14.13 3.97
N PRO A 148 -6.63 14.14 2.63
CA PRO A 148 -5.87 15.15 1.91
C PRO A 148 -6.50 16.53 2.16
N SER A 149 -5.65 17.53 2.29
CA SER A 149 -6.03 18.91 2.55
C SER A 149 -5.33 19.82 1.56
N GLU A 150 -6.07 20.75 0.95
CA GLU A 150 -5.51 21.83 0.13
C GLU A 150 -4.72 22.83 0.98
N ASP A 151 -5.11 22.98 2.24
CA ASP A 151 -4.39 23.82 3.19
C ASP A 151 -3.12 23.10 3.66
N LEU A 152 -1.98 23.62 3.20
CA LEU A 152 -0.65 23.13 3.55
C LEU A 152 -0.25 23.46 5.01
N ALA A 153 -0.98 24.36 5.68
CA ALA A 153 -0.86 24.57 7.12
C ALA A 153 -1.66 23.54 7.94
N GLY A 154 -2.49 22.74 7.27
CA GLY A 154 -3.25 21.64 7.87
C GLY A 154 -2.39 20.44 8.29
N PRO A 155 -3.00 19.44 8.93
CA PRO A 155 -2.31 18.22 9.32
C PRO A 155 -1.72 17.51 8.08
N PRO A 156 -0.58 16.81 8.23
CA PRO A 156 -0.03 16.02 7.13
C PRO A 156 -1.02 14.93 6.69
N PHE A 157 -0.99 14.62 5.40
CA PHE A 157 -1.80 13.55 4.84
C PHE A 157 -1.28 12.18 5.27
N ASP A 158 0.01 11.93 5.10
CA ASP A 158 0.65 10.64 5.44
C ASP A 158 2.08 10.85 5.95
N THR A 159 2.66 9.81 6.52
CA THR A 159 4.00 9.80 7.13
C THR A 159 4.96 8.96 6.29
N VAL A 160 6.12 9.54 5.94
CA VAL A 160 7.24 8.88 5.28
C VAL A 160 8.11 8.19 6.33
N LEU A 161 8.41 6.92 6.09
CA LEU A 161 9.21 6.07 6.96
C LEU A 161 10.64 5.90 6.41
N PHE A 162 11.55 5.56 7.31
CA PHE A 162 12.94 5.24 7.00
C PHE A 162 13.44 4.14 7.93
N ASN A 163 14.48 3.40 7.52
CA ASN A 163 15.05 2.29 8.27
C ASN A 163 16.22 2.74 9.19
N PRO A 164 16.80 1.85 10.03
CA PRO A 164 17.93 2.21 10.90
C PRO A 164 19.21 2.63 10.17
N ALA A 165 19.35 2.29 8.88
CA ALA A 165 20.45 2.74 8.03
C ALA A 165 20.23 4.16 7.46
N LEU A 166 19.16 4.84 7.88
CA LEU A 166 18.76 6.16 7.40
C LEU A 166 18.38 6.18 5.91
N GLU A 167 17.83 5.07 5.42
CA GLU A 167 17.32 4.93 4.06
C GLU A 167 15.80 5.00 4.10
N ILE A 168 15.21 5.77 3.18
CA ILE A 168 13.77 5.90 3.01
C ILE A 168 13.20 4.55 2.54
N THR A 169 11.99 4.23 2.99
CA THR A 169 11.34 2.95 2.66
C THR A 169 10.03 3.17 1.92
N GLU A 170 9.00 3.62 2.63
CA GLU A 170 7.64 3.79 2.13
C GLU A 170 6.89 4.82 2.97
N THR A 171 5.64 5.12 2.62
CA THR A 171 4.73 5.81 3.53
C THR A 171 3.88 4.81 4.29
N THR A 172 2.98 5.28 5.15
CA THR A 172 2.19 4.33 5.96
C THR A 172 1.13 3.57 5.16
N ILE A 173 0.71 4.07 4.00
CA ILE A 173 -0.28 3.37 3.14
C ILE A 173 0.13 3.24 1.66
N SER A 174 1.32 3.68 1.27
CA SER A 174 1.75 3.78 -0.12
C SER A 174 3.25 3.54 -0.29
N ASN A 175 3.68 3.07 -1.46
CA ASN A 175 5.08 3.25 -1.84
C ASN A 175 5.32 4.70 -2.26
N ILE A 176 6.58 5.14 -2.22
CA ILE A 176 6.98 6.51 -2.52
C ILE A 176 8.00 6.53 -3.67
N ALA A 177 7.94 7.57 -4.49
CA ALA A 177 8.91 7.83 -5.54
C ALA A 177 9.37 9.29 -5.51
N PHE A 178 10.61 9.51 -5.93
CA PHE A 178 11.29 10.78 -5.89
C PHE A 178 11.77 11.15 -7.28
N ARG A 179 11.77 12.45 -7.55
CA ARG A 179 12.43 13.04 -8.71
C ARG A 179 13.16 14.27 -8.22
N PHE A 180 14.44 14.09 -7.89
CA PHE A 180 15.30 15.16 -7.37
C PHE A 180 15.77 16.13 -8.47
N ASP A 181 15.77 15.70 -9.73
CA ASP A 181 16.13 16.51 -10.90
C ASP A 181 14.86 17.05 -11.59
N SER A 182 14.91 18.29 -12.08
CA SER A 182 13.81 18.90 -12.85
C SER A 182 13.62 18.31 -14.25
N ALA A 183 14.56 17.48 -14.71
CA ALA A 183 14.48 16.77 -15.99
C ALA A 183 13.31 15.77 -16.01
N LYS A 184 12.21 16.17 -16.66
CA LYS A 184 10.96 15.39 -16.78
C LYS A 184 11.11 14.06 -17.53
N GLU A 185 12.23 13.84 -18.21
CA GLU A 185 12.49 12.67 -19.05
C GLU A 185 13.12 11.49 -18.29
N LYS A 186 13.55 11.68 -17.03
CA LYS A 186 14.09 10.59 -16.21
C LYS A 186 12.96 9.84 -15.47
N PRO A 187 13.05 8.50 -15.35
CA PRO A 187 12.19 7.72 -14.47
C PRO A 187 12.25 8.25 -13.02
N PHE A 188 11.20 8.00 -12.24
CA PHE A 188 11.24 8.31 -10.82
C PHE A 188 12.08 7.27 -10.07
N THR A 189 12.82 7.73 -9.06
CA THR A 189 13.54 6.85 -8.15
C THR A 189 12.60 6.40 -7.04
N THR A 190 12.40 5.10 -6.86
CA THR A 190 11.71 4.52 -5.69
C THR A 190 12.72 3.78 -4.81
N PRO A 191 12.55 3.76 -3.48
CA PRO A 191 13.42 2.99 -2.61
C PRO A 191 13.51 1.51 -3.02
N LYS A 192 14.70 0.92 -2.91
CA LYS A 192 14.93 -0.53 -3.12
C LYS A 192 14.13 -1.38 -2.13
N ALA A 193 13.68 -2.55 -2.57
CA ALA A 193 12.99 -3.51 -1.70
C ALA A 193 13.84 -3.89 -0.46
N ASP A 194 15.15 -4.00 -0.62
CA ASP A 194 16.11 -4.33 0.45
C ASP A 194 16.17 -3.29 1.58
N CYS A 195 15.70 -2.05 1.35
CA CYS A 195 15.59 -1.04 2.41
C CYS A 195 14.55 -1.45 3.48
N GLY A 196 13.66 -2.39 3.15
CA GLY A 196 12.56 -2.84 3.99
C GLY A 196 11.30 -2.04 3.69
N LEU A 197 10.44 -2.55 2.80
CA LEU A 197 9.17 -1.95 2.42
C LEU A 197 8.20 -3.03 1.92
N LEU A 198 6.92 -2.69 1.80
CA LEU A 198 5.98 -3.55 1.10
C LEU A 198 6.20 -3.44 -0.41
N GLU A 199 6.41 -4.57 -1.08
CA GLU A 199 6.43 -4.65 -2.55
C GLU A 199 5.01 -4.39 -3.12
N GLY A 200 4.65 -3.13 -3.29
CA GLY A 200 3.34 -2.71 -3.79
C GLY A 200 3.07 -3.17 -5.22
N VAL A 201 1.79 -3.41 -5.51
CA VAL A 201 1.36 -3.91 -6.82
C VAL A 201 1.55 -2.86 -7.91
N MET A 202 1.15 -1.62 -7.63
CA MET A 202 1.38 -0.51 -8.57
C MET A 202 2.86 -0.20 -8.73
N ARG A 203 3.66 -0.28 -7.64
CA ARG A 203 5.12 -0.14 -7.71
C ARG A 203 5.74 -1.16 -8.66
N ALA A 204 5.37 -2.44 -8.55
CA ALA A 204 5.86 -3.49 -9.44
C ALA A 204 5.48 -3.24 -10.91
N GLU A 205 4.23 -2.82 -11.17
CA GLU A 205 3.78 -2.47 -12.53
C GLU A 205 4.61 -1.32 -13.13
N LEU A 206 4.84 -0.24 -12.37
CA LEU A 206 5.58 0.92 -12.85
C LEU A 206 7.08 0.64 -13.02
N LEU A 207 7.65 -0.25 -12.21
CA LEU A 207 9.03 -0.75 -12.41
C LEU A 207 9.15 -1.53 -13.72
N GLU A 208 8.20 -2.43 -14.01
CA GLU A 208 8.21 -3.21 -15.26
C GLU A 208 8.03 -2.33 -16.51
N ARG A 209 7.31 -1.21 -16.38
CA ARG A 209 7.15 -0.20 -17.44
C ARG A 209 8.37 0.71 -17.60
N GLY A 210 9.35 0.66 -16.70
CA GLY A 210 10.49 1.58 -16.69
C GLY A 210 10.12 3.01 -16.28
N GLU A 211 8.95 3.22 -15.68
CA GLU A 211 8.52 4.52 -15.13
C GLU A 211 9.17 4.77 -13.76
N LEU A 212 9.54 3.70 -13.06
CA LEU A 212 10.33 3.71 -11.83
C LEU A 212 11.70 3.04 -12.03
N VAL A 213 12.67 3.48 -11.25
CA VAL A 213 13.95 2.78 -11.02
C VAL A 213 14.19 2.62 -9.53
N GLU A 214 14.77 1.49 -9.12
CA GLU A 214 15.08 1.25 -7.71
C GLU A 214 16.47 1.79 -7.34
N GLU A 215 16.52 2.70 -6.37
CA GLU A 215 17.78 3.15 -5.76
C GLU A 215 17.65 3.27 -4.24
N VAL A 216 18.78 3.39 -3.55
CA VAL A 216 18.75 3.79 -2.15
C VAL A 216 18.53 5.29 -2.11
N VAL A 217 17.45 5.72 -1.46
CA VAL A 217 17.17 7.13 -1.21
C VAL A 217 17.41 7.39 0.27
N THR A 218 18.32 8.28 0.60
CA THR A 218 18.70 8.55 1.98
C THR A 218 17.81 9.61 2.63
N LEU A 219 17.73 9.54 3.95
CA LEU A 219 17.07 10.54 4.79
C LEU A 219 17.65 11.95 4.57
N ALA A 220 18.96 12.04 4.33
CA ALA A 220 19.65 13.30 4.09
C ALA A 220 19.21 13.93 2.77
N GLU A 221 19.18 13.16 1.67
CA GLU A 221 18.72 13.63 0.36
C GLU A 221 17.29 14.14 0.40
N VAL A 222 16.40 13.43 1.12
CA VAL A 222 15.00 13.88 1.26
C VAL A 222 14.89 15.17 2.07
N LYS A 223 15.66 15.32 3.15
CA LYS A 223 15.67 16.55 3.94
C LYS A 223 16.21 17.74 3.14
N GLU A 224 17.30 17.55 2.43
CA GLU A 224 17.88 18.58 1.56
C GLU A 224 16.86 19.00 0.48
N ALA A 225 16.23 18.04 -0.18
CA ALA A 225 15.18 18.31 -1.17
C ALA A 225 13.96 19.03 -0.57
N ALA A 226 13.58 18.71 0.67
CA ALA A 226 12.47 19.33 1.39
C ALA A 226 12.73 20.81 1.71
N GLU A 227 13.95 21.15 2.11
CA GLU A 227 14.34 22.54 2.43
C GLU A 227 14.33 23.43 1.19
N VAL A 228 14.66 22.85 0.03
CA VAL A 228 14.67 23.57 -1.26
C VAL A 228 13.26 23.70 -1.85
N SER A 229 12.36 22.74 -1.59
CA SER A 229 11.11 22.59 -2.37
C SER A 229 9.82 22.74 -1.58
N ASN A 230 9.85 22.62 -0.24
CA ASN A 230 8.75 22.06 0.57
C ASN A 230 8.30 20.71 -0.03
N LEU A 231 8.44 19.59 0.68
CA LEU A 231 7.99 18.27 0.20
C LEU A 231 6.48 18.30 -0.13
N LEU A 232 6.17 18.59 -1.37
CA LEU A 232 4.84 18.70 -1.94
C LEU A 232 4.76 17.68 -3.06
N LEU A 233 3.93 16.65 -2.87
CA LEU A 233 3.67 15.66 -3.91
C LEU A 233 2.83 16.28 -5.02
N LYS A 234 3.46 16.81 -6.07
CA LYS A 234 2.74 17.40 -7.22
C LYS A 234 2.38 16.39 -8.30
N ASP A 235 2.98 15.20 -8.26
CA ASP A 235 2.91 14.21 -9.32
C ASP A 235 2.30 12.91 -8.78
N PRO A 236 1.24 12.35 -9.42
CA PRO A 236 0.64 11.09 -8.99
C PRO A 236 1.64 9.93 -8.96
N LEU A 237 2.75 9.99 -9.71
CA LEU A 237 3.81 8.98 -9.66
C LEU A 237 4.71 9.09 -8.42
N ALA A 238 4.72 10.23 -7.72
CA ALA A 238 5.50 10.40 -6.50
C ALA A 238 4.84 9.71 -5.28
N TYR A 239 3.53 9.42 -5.36
CA TYR A 239 2.77 8.70 -4.35
C TYR A 239 2.08 7.49 -4.98
N ILE A 240 2.72 6.34 -4.87
CA ILE A 240 2.33 5.12 -5.58
C ILE A 240 1.29 4.36 -4.76
N ALA A 241 0.04 4.79 -4.89
CA ALA A 241 -1.09 4.14 -4.22
C ALA A 241 -1.17 2.66 -4.61
N ASP A 242 -1.36 1.83 -3.60
CA ASP A 242 -1.43 0.37 -3.72
C ASP A 242 -2.86 -0.18 -3.62
#